data_AF-A0A2D6U7P1-F1
#
_entry.id   AF-A0A2D6U7P1-F1
#
_cell.length_a   1.000
_cell.length_b   1.000
_cell.length_c   1.000
_cell.angle_alpha   90.00
_cell.angle_beta   90.00
_cell.angle_gamma   90.00
#
_symmetry.space_group_name_H-M   'P 1'
#
loop_
_entity.id
_entity.type
_entity.pdbx_description
1 polymer ?
#
loop_
_entity_poly.entity_id
_entity_poly.type
_entity_poly.pdbx_seq_one_letter_code
_entity_poly.pdbx_strand_id
1 'polypeptide(L)'
;MAELDFDLVYDLVVVGGTAGGLSVAISSQRSGVQSVRLISRSNAVTFPELVRDNQLDIGYGEHVESVDTADDGALLLTTNRHRYRARAVLLAHRPPMPDWTPPIPLPDLPTITVDTEPEHAEGRDVLVVGYTDHAVELAATIDAAGGNVVLAAGGMDPDLLSPAADNALRRMERERRITVLYRSVPDEIDDVDGLPMAYFNDRRTPDLQFDDVVIASHRRNLTPDERGVTEAALATGNVWFLGEPTDGSVATTSPGHRIGLDMAACFPELDPERIQPRKTRRHRHEGAVEELREEHYNATITHFEPTHSDLWVLRVKPDHGGTDYTPGQYATLGLGYWEERVDDAIDPNLGDRWFKLIRRSYSISSRVLDDHGYLVDEGGLDELEFYIVLVPPTEDNIPELTPRLALKRPGDRIYLGPKVAGRYTLDSITNPAGTVMFFSTGTGEAPHNAMITELLRKGHHGPIVSAVSVRNSIDLGYEETHRELERRHHNYHYLPMPTREPDIAKRYIQDLIKDGDFARMGVSLDPATTHVFMCGNPAMIGIPDEDGVFPATVGVVELLVERGFTIDKRKQPGNIHYEEYW
;
A
#
# COMPACT_ATOMS: atom_id res chain seq x y z
N MET A 1 4.14 60.45 9.76
CA MET A 1 4.96 59.91 8.68
C MET A 1 3.99 59.36 7.66
N ALA A 2 4.06 59.86 6.42
CA ALA A 2 3.03 59.73 5.41
C ALA A 2 2.65 58.28 5.09
N GLU A 3 1.34 58.03 4.92
CA GLU A 3 0.79 56.83 4.25
C GLU A 3 1.53 56.64 2.92
N LEU A 4 2.32 55.57 2.83
CA LEU A 4 2.95 55.15 1.59
C LEU A 4 1.90 54.37 0.80
N ASP A 5 1.54 54.90 -0.36
CA ASP A 5 0.66 54.25 -1.33
C ASP A 5 1.29 52.91 -1.77
N PHE A 6 0.52 51.82 -1.69
CA PHE A 6 0.94 50.51 -2.18
C PHE A 6 0.36 50.32 -3.58
N ASP A 7 1.22 50.42 -4.59
CA ASP A 7 0.78 50.56 -5.99
C ASP A 7 0.09 49.30 -6.55
N LEU A 8 0.26 48.12 -5.95
CA LEU A 8 -0.26 46.85 -6.45
C LEU A 8 -0.92 46.02 -5.35
N VAL A 9 -2.17 45.59 -5.58
CA VAL A 9 -2.98 44.80 -4.64
C VAL A 9 -3.23 43.40 -5.21
N TYR A 10 -2.88 42.37 -4.44
CA TYR A 10 -3.02 40.97 -4.82
C TYR A 10 -3.74 40.16 -3.74
N ASP A 11 -4.42 39.09 -4.13
CA ASP A 11 -4.98 38.12 -3.19
C ASP A 11 -3.87 37.24 -2.60
N LEU A 12 -2.95 36.81 -3.46
CA LEU A 12 -1.83 35.95 -3.10
C LEU A 12 -0.56 36.39 -3.82
N VAL A 13 0.53 36.54 -3.06
CA VAL A 13 1.87 36.68 -3.62
C VAL A 13 2.69 35.43 -3.27
N VAL A 14 3.14 34.70 -4.28
CA VAL A 14 4.01 33.53 -4.14
C VAL A 14 5.44 33.92 -4.49
N VAL A 15 6.37 33.66 -3.58
CA VAL A 15 7.78 34.05 -3.67
C VAL A 15 8.62 32.79 -3.85
N GLY A 16 9.01 32.52 -5.10
CA GLY A 16 9.81 31.37 -5.50
C GLY A 16 9.20 30.65 -6.70
N GLY A 17 9.93 30.62 -7.82
CA GLY A 17 9.52 29.99 -9.08
C GLY A 17 9.87 28.51 -9.21
N THR A 18 10.00 27.80 -8.08
CA THR A 18 10.28 26.35 -8.00
C THR A 18 9.00 25.52 -8.07
N ALA A 19 9.10 24.20 -8.04
CA ALA A 19 7.97 23.28 -8.16
C ALA A 19 6.86 23.59 -7.13
N GLY A 20 7.22 23.78 -5.85
CA GLY A 20 6.26 24.10 -4.81
C GLY A 20 5.55 25.45 -5.02
N GLY A 21 6.29 26.50 -5.42
CA GLY A 21 5.70 27.81 -5.67
C GLY A 21 4.77 27.83 -6.90
N LEU A 22 5.20 27.18 -7.99
CA LEU A 22 4.36 26.98 -9.18
C LEU A 22 3.09 26.19 -8.85
N SER A 23 3.21 25.15 -8.02
CA SER A 23 2.07 24.33 -7.60
C SER A 23 0.99 25.14 -6.91
N VAL A 24 1.38 26.01 -5.96
CA VAL A 24 0.43 26.87 -5.24
C VAL A 24 -0.15 27.93 -6.16
N ALA A 25 0.67 28.59 -6.98
CA ALA A 25 0.16 29.61 -7.90
C ALA A 25 -0.94 29.05 -8.84
N ILE A 26 -0.69 27.86 -9.40
CA ILE A 26 -1.63 27.17 -10.31
C ILE A 26 -2.88 26.72 -9.57
N SER A 27 -2.74 26.07 -8.40
CA SER A 27 -3.89 25.58 -7.65
C SER A 27 -4.77 26.71 -7.12
N SER A 28 -4.18 27.81 -6.65
CA SER A 28 -4.91 29.00 -6.19
C SER A 28 -5.73 29.64 -7.31
N GLN A 29 -5.16 29.84 -8.51
CA GLN A 29 -5.92 30.36 -9.65
C GLN A 29 -7.08 29.44 -10.05
N ARG A 30 -6.84 28.13 -10.12
CA ARG A 30 -7.88 27.13 -10.45
C ARG A 30 -9.02 27.10 -9.42
N SER A 31 -8.71 27.47 -8.18
CA SER A 31 -9.66 27.54 -7.06
C SER A 31 -10.48 28.83 -7.03
N GLY A 32 -10.15 29.79 -7.91
CA GLY A 32 -10.89 31.04 -8.06
C GLY A 32 -10.23 32.26 -7.40
N VAL A 33 -9.01 32.16 -6.87
CA VAL A 33 -8.24 33.32 -6.40
C VAL A 33 -7.94 34.23 -7.60
N GLN A 34 -8.46 35.47 -7.58
CA GLN A 34 -8.57 36.32 -8.76
C GLN A 34 -7.26 37.07 -9.10
N SER A 35 -6.38 37.31 -8.12
CA SER A 35 -5.11 38.03 -8.31
C SER A 35 -3.92 37.32 -7.64
N VAL A 36 -3.31 36.38 -8.35
CA VAL A 36 -2.12 35.63 -7.90
C VAL A 36 -0.87 36.12 -8.62
N ARG A 37 0.13 36.61 -7.87
CA ARG A 37 1.43 37.03 -8.40
C ARG A 37 2.52 36.07 -7.97
N LEU A 38 3.26 35.54 -8.93
CA LEU A 38 4.48 34.76 -8.69
C LEU A 38 5.71 35.69 -8.80
N ILE A 39 6.66 35.58 -7.87
CA ILE A 39 7.91 36.33 -7.88
C ILE A 39 9.06 35.33 -7.98
N SER A 40 9.89 35.46 -9.02
CA SER A 40 11.13 34.70 -9.17
C SER A 40 12.34 35.61 -9.08
N ARG A 41 13.30 35.21 -8.25
CA ARG A 41 14.61 35.88 -8.16
C ARG A 41 15.42 35.73 -9.45
N SER A 42 15.23 34.62 -10.16
CA SER A 42 15.89 34.34 -11.44
C SER A 42 15.16 35.02 -12.59
N ASN A 43 15.79 35.08 -13.76
CA ASN A 43 15.14 35.42 -15.03
C ASN A 43 14.40 34.22 -15.65
N ALA A 44 14.38 33.08 -14.95
CA ALA A 44 13.66 31.87 -15.32
C ALA A 44 12.89 31.30 -14.10
N VAL A 45 12.05 30.31 -14.40
CA VAL A 45 11.38 29.42 -13.43
C VAL A 45 11.70 27.98 -13.82
N THR A 46 11.51 27.04 -12.90
CA THR A 46 11.91 25.66 -13.14
C THR A 46 11.09 24.97 -14.24
N PHE A 47 9.80 25.28 -14.35
CA PHE A 47 8.90 24.72 -15.38
C PHE A 47 8.24 25.84 -16.20
N PRO A 48 8.94 26.43 -17.18
CA PRO A 48 8.44 27.57 -17.97
C PRO A 48 7.13 27.27 -18.72
N GLU A 49 6.95 26.02 -19.17
CA GLU A 49 5.74 25.55 -19.80
C GLU A 49 4.53 25.64 -18.87
N LEU A 50 4.67 25.39 -17.58
CA LEU A 50 3.57 25.51 -16.62
C LEU A 50 3.13 26.97 -16.44
N VAL A 51 4.06 27.93 -16.50
CA VAL A 51 3.73 29.37 -16.49
C VAL A 51 2.92 29.73 -17.72
N ARG A 52 3.37 29.30 -18.91
CA ARG A 52 2.68 29.58 -20.18
C ARG A 52 1.30 28.93 -20.22
N ASP A 53 1.21 27.66 -19.89
CA ASP A 53 0.01 26.85 -20.04
C ASP A 53 -1.10 27.26 -19.05
N ASN A 54 -0.73 27.85 -17.90
CA ASN A 54 -1.67 28.38 -16.90
C ASN A 54 -1.76 29.91 -16.88
N GLN A 55 -1.05 30.62 -17.77
CA GLN A 55 -1.05 32.09 -17.87
C GLN A 55 -0.76 32.79 -16.53
N LEU A 56 0.27 32.33 -15.81
CA LEU A 56 0.62 32.90 -14.49
C LEU A 56 1.18 34.33 -14.62
N ASP A 57 0.74 35.22 -13.73
CA ASP A 57 1.34 36.56 -13.58
C ASP A 57 2.67 36.43 -12.82
N ILE A 58 3.80 36.73 -13.47
CA ILE A 58 5.13 36.54 -12.90
C ILE A 58 6.03 37.77 -13.00
N GLY A 59 6.71 38.08 -11.89
CA GLY A 59 7.82 39.04 -11.81
C GLY A 59 9.17 38.33 -11.80
N TYR A 60 9.99 38.56 -12.84
CA TYR A 60 11.35 38.00 -12.94
C TYR A 60 12.43 38.97 -12.44
N GLY A 61 13.51 38.42 -11.88
CA GLY A 61 14.65 39.20 -11.38
C GLY A 61 14.33 40.03 -10.13
N GLU A 62 13.34 39.58 -9.36
CA GLU A 62 12.77 40.30 -8.21
C GLU A 62 12.93 39.45 -6.94
N HIS A 63 13.34 40.07 -5.84
CA HIS A 63 13.53 39.39 -4.56
C HIS A 63 12.93 40.18 -3.40
N VAL A 64 12.32 39.44 -2.47
CA VAL A 64 11.69 39.98 -1.27
C VAL A 64 12.77 40.37 -0.26
N GLU A 65 12.65 41.59 0.24
CA GLU A 65 13.50 42.17 1.28
C GLU A 65 12.82 42.14 2.66
N SER A 66 11.50 42.37 2.70
CA SER A 66 10.71 42.30 3.93
C SER A 66 9.24 41.97 3.70
N VAL A 67 8.62 41.41 4.74
CA VAL A 67 7.17 41.16 4.82
C VAL A 67 6.66 41.73 6.13
N ASP A 68 5.80 42.73 6.06
CA ASP A 68 5.22 43.41 7.22
C ASP A 68 3.68 43.41 7.17
N THR A 69 3.03 44.05 8.13
CA THR A 69 1.58 44.25 8.15
C THR A 69 1.17 45.70 8.14
N ALA A 70 0.03 45.96 7.48
CA ALA A 70 -0.69 47.21 7.58
C ALA A 70 -1.63 47.19 8.80
N ASP A 71 -2.09 48.37 9.22
CA ASP A 71 -2.98 48.56 10.38
C ASP A 71 -4.33 47.81 10.24
N ASP A 72 -4.78 47.52 9.02
CA ASP A 72 -6.00 46.78 8.72
C ASP A 72 -5.78 45.27 8.51
N GLY A 73 -4.56 44.78 8.78
CA GLY A 73 -4.21 43.36 8.74
C GLY A 73 -3.77 42.82 7.38
N ALA A 74 -3.73 43.65 6.33
CA ALA A 74 -3.14 43.25 5.05
C ALA A 74 -1.62 43.09 5.14
N LEU A 75 -1.05 42.16 4.37
CA LEU A 75 0.39 41.98 4.29
C LEU A 75 1.02 42.99 3.33
N LEU A 76 2.18 43.50 3.71
CA LEU A 76 2.96 44.48 2.97
C LEU A 76 4.28 43.84 2.57
N LEU A 77 4.41 43.47 1.29
CA LEU A 77 5.63 42.87 0.74
C LEU A 77 6.49 43.97 0.13
N THR A 78 7.75 44.10 0.58
CA THR A 78 8.72 44.99 -0.07
C THR A 78 9.76 44.14 -0.81
N THR A 79 9.96 44.44 -2.09
CA THR A 79 10.99 43.84 -2.92
C THR A 79 11.98 44.91 -3.37
N ASN A 80 13.08 44.47 -3.97
CA ASN A 80 14.06 45.34 -4.59
C ASN A 80 13.52 46.17 -5.78
N ARG A 81 12.28 45.95 -6.24
CA ARG A 81 11.69 46.63 -7.40
C ARG A 81 10.34 47.27 -7.09
N HIS A 82 9.51 46.61 -6.30
CA HIS A 82 8.11 46.96 -6.10
C HIS A 82 7.71 46.80 -4.64
N ARG A 83 6.54 47.34 -4.31
CA ARG A 83 5.88 47.11 -3.03
C ARG A 83 4.48 46.61 -3.31
N TYR A 84 4.12 45.51 -2.65
CA TYR A 84 2.87 44.82 -2.84
C TYR A 84 2.05 44.87 -1.57
N ARG A 85 0.74 45.00 -1.74
CA ARG A 85 -0.24 44.73 -0.71
C ARG A 85 -0.89 43.39 -1.03
N ALA A 86 -0.87 42.45 -0.09
CA ALA A 86 -1.36 41.10 -0.31
C ALA A 86 -2.25 40.64 0.85
N ARG A 87 -3.23 39.78 0.57
CA ARG A 87 -4.00 39.10 1.63
C ARG A 87 -3.23 37.92 2.21
N ALA A 88 -2.57 37.12 1.37
CA ALA A 88 -1.70 36.03 1.78
C ALA A 88 -0.37 36.06 1.02
N VAL A 89 0.68 35.52 1.65
CA VAL A 89 2.03 35.44 1.09
C VAL A 89 2.56 34.04 1.29
N LEU A 90 3.10 33.43 0.23
CA LEU A 90 3.86 32.19 0.29
C LEU A 90 5.33 32.48 0.06
N LEU A 91 6.19 32.10 1.00
CA LEU A 91 7.63 32.02 0.82
C LEU A 91 8.00 30.57 0.43
N ALA A 92 8.09 30.32 -0.88
CA ALA A 92 8.33 29.00 -1.46
C ALA A 92 9.81 28.65 -1.62
N HIS A 93 10.72 29.60 -1.38
CA HIS A 93 12.15 29.34 -1.48
C HIS A 93 12.65 28.44 -0.35
N ARG A 94 13.27 27.30 -0.71
CA ARG A 94 13.93 26.41 0.24
C ARG A 94 15.45 26.48 0.08
N PRO A 95 16.19 27.10 1.03
CA PRO A 95 17.62 27.26 0.91
C PRO A 95 18.38 25.92 1.07
N PRO A 96 19.63 25.85 0.57
CA PRO A 96 20.51 24.71 0.80
C PRO A 96 20.75 24.46 2.30
N MET A 97 21.00 23.21 2.65
CA MET A 97 21.43 22.82 3.99
C MET A 97 22.96 23.00 4.09
N PRO A 98 23.48 23.91 4.95
CA PRO A 98 24.90 24.32 4.95
C PRO A 98 25.91 23.19 5.16
N ASP A 99 25.56 22.19 5.96
CA ASP A 99 26.45 21.08 6.35
C ASP A 99 25.98 19.74 5.76
N TRP A 100 25.22 19.78 4.65
CA TRP A 100 24.77 18.57 4.00
C TRP A 100 25.95 17.86 3.32
N THR A 101 26.02 16.54 3.49
CA THR A 101 27.01 15.69 2.84
C THR A 101 26.32 14.61 2.03
N PRO A 102 26.85 14.24 0.85
CA PRO A 102 26.34 13.13 0.07
C PRO A 102 26.31 11.83 0.90
N PRO A 103 25.29 10.97 0.69
CA PRO A 103 25.16 9.72 1.44
C PRO A 103 26.24 8.69 1.07
N ILE A 104 26.93 8.90 -0.06
CA ILE A 104 28.03 8.08 -0.56
C ILE A 104 29.27 8.97 -0.76
N PRO A 105 30.49 8.45 -0.56
CA PRO A 105 31.71 9.16 -0.94
C PRO A 105 31.69 9.49 -2.43
N LEU A 106 32.18 10.69 -2.80
CA LEU A 106 32.30 11.11 -4.20
C LEU A 106 33.78 11.30 -4.54
N PRO A 107 34.24 10.83 -5.72
CA PRO A 107 35.59 11.10 -6.18
C PRO A 107 35.74 12.58 -6.56
N ASP A 108 36.98 13.09 -6.51
CA ASP A 108 37.31 14.48 -6.84
C ASP A 108 37.35 14.68 -8.35
N LEU A 109 36.17 14.72 -8.96
CA LEU A 109 35.97 14.94 -10.40
C LEU A 109 35.17 16.22 -10.64
N PRO A 110 35.58 17.09 -11.58
CA PRO A 110 34.85 18.32 -11.88
C PRO A 110 33.47 18.08 -12.50
N THR A 111 33.23 16.89 -13.05
CA THR A 111 31.96 16.43 -13.62
C THR A 111 31.00 15.85 -12.58
N ILE A 112 31.41 15.80 -11.30
CA ILE A 112 30.54 15.43 -10.19
C ILE A 112 30.24 16.69 -9.37
N THR A 113 28.98 17.09 -9.33
CA THR A 113 28.54 18.30 -8.67
C THR A 113 27.44 18.02 -7.65
N VAL A 114 27.28 18.95 -6.70
CA VAL A 114 26.13 18.99 -5.81
C VAL A 114 25.30 20.22 -6.18
N ASP A 115 24.02 20.01 -6.46
CA ASP A 115 23.02 21.04 -6.79
C ASP A 115 23.34 21.97 -7.98
N THR A 116 24.34 21.64 -8.79
CA THR A 116 24.82 22.48 -9.87
C THR A 116 24.75 21.70 -11.17
N GLU A 117 24.00 22.18 -12.16
CA GLU A 117 23.90 21.53 -13.46
C GLU A 117 25.22 21.66 -14.26
N PRO A 118 25.50 20.74 -15.20
CA PRO A 118 26.65 20.87 -16.09
C PRO A 118 26.54 22.15 -16.95
N GLU A 119 27.65 22.87 -17.16
CA GLU A 119 27.65 24.10 -17.97
C GLU A 119 27.17 23.87 -19.42
N HIS A 120 27.39 22.66 -19.97
CA HIS A 120 27.09 22.31 -21.35
C HIS A 120 26.41 20.94 -21.44
N ALA A 121 25.17 20.80 -20.97
CA ALA A 121 24.49 19.50 -20.90
C ALA A 121 24.09 18.89 -22.27
N GLU A 122 24.05 19.65 -23.37
CA GLU A 122 23.53 19.18 -24.66
C GLU A 122 24.23 17.90 -25.17
N GLY A 123 23.46 16.82 -25.33
CA GLY A 123 23.93 15.53 -25.82
C GLY A 123 24.78 14.72 -24.84
N ARG A 124 24.95 15.18 -23.59
CA ARG A 124 25.70 14.48 -22.54
C ARG A 124 24.79 13.54 -21.75
N ASP A 125 25.33 12.41 -21.32
CA ASP A 125 24.62 11.47 -20.46
C ASP A 125 24.80 11.86 -18.98
N VAL A 126 23.74 12.37 -18.36
CA VAL A 126 23.81 12.96 -17.02
C VAL A 126 22.99 12.14 -16.03
N LEU A 127 23.64 11.68 -14.96
CA LEU A 127 22.97 11.06 -13.82
C LEU A 127 22.59 12.11 -12.80
N VAL A 128 21.30 12.22 -12.48
CA VAL A 128 20.80 13.00 -11.34
C VAL A 128 20.48 12.03 -10.21
N VAL A 129 21.03 12.26 -9.02
CA VAL A 129 20.81 11.40 -7.84
C VAL A 129 19.99 12.15 -6.81
N GLY A 130 18.78 11.66 -6.52
CA GLY A 130 17.91 12.21 -5.47
C GLY A 130 16.43 11.97 -5.71
N TYR A 131 15.62 12.17 -4.66
CA TYR A 131 14.22 11.72 -4.63
C TYR A 131 13.19 12.80 -4.25
N THR A 132 13.58 14.08 -4.23
CA THR A 132 12.70 15.20 -3.83
C THR A 132 12.33 16.07 -5.03
N ASP A 133 11.43 17.05 -4.85
CA ASP A 133 11.14 18.10 -5.84
C ASP A 133 12.42 18.68 -6.46
N HIS A 134 13.44 18.95 -5.63
CA HIS A 134 14.72 19.53 -6.08
C HIS A 134 15.47 18.60 -7.07
N ALA A 135 15.35 17.29 -6.92
CA ALA A 135 15.94 16.34 -7.88
C ALA A 135 15.20 16.36 -9.22
N VAL A 136 13.87 16.44 -9.19
CA VAL A 136 13.03 16.58 -10.40
C VAL A 136 13.32 17.91 -11.11
N GLU A 137 13.49 18.98 -10.33
CA GLU A 137 13.85 20.31 -10.81
C GLU A 137 15.20 20.31 -11.55
N LEU A 138 16.24 19.72 -10.98
CA LEU A 138 17.56 19.56 -11.63
C LEU A 138 17.45 18.72 -12.91
N ALA A 139 16.76 17.58 -12.84
CA ALA A 139 16.55 16.70 -13.99
C ALA A 139 15.85 17.44 -15.15
N ALA A 140 14.81 18.21 -14.84
CA ALA A 140 14.09 19.01 -15.83
C ALA A 140 14.95 20.13 -16.44
N THR A 141 15.77 20.80 -15.64
CA THR A 141 16.70 21.83 -16.15
C THR A 141 17.72 21.23 -17.12
N ILE A 142 18.28 20.07 -16.79
CA ILE A 142 19.28 19.37 -17.62
C ILE A 142 18.64 18.86 -18.93
N ASP A 143 17.45 18.26 -18.86
CA ASP A 143 16.68 17.85 -20.04
C ASP A 143 16.31 19.05 -20.93
N ALA A 144 15.90 20.18 -20.33
CA ALA A 144 15.63 21.41 -21.09
C ALA A 144 16.88 22.00 -21.77
N ALA A 145 18.07 21.74 -21.23
CA ALA A 145 19.35 22.07 -21.84
C ALA A 145 19.84 21.04 -22.88
N GLY A 146 19.06 19.97 -23.13
CA GLY A 146 19.32 18.96 -24.15
C GLY A 146 20.17 17.77 -23.68
N GLY A 147 20.33 17.57 -22.36
CA GLY A 147 21.03 16.41 -21.81
C GLY A 147 20.17 15.16 -21.79
N ASN A 148 20.80 13.98 -21.88
CA ASN A 148 20.16 12.69 -21.71
C ASN A 148 20.14 12.36 -20.21
N VAL A 149 18.99 12.49 -19.56
CA VAL A 149 18.92 12.41 -18.10
C VAL A 149 18.51 11.01 -17.65
N VAL A 150 19.31 10.46 -16.74
CA VAL A 150 18.90 9.35 -15.86
C VAL A 150 18.71 9.91 -14.46
N LEU A 151 17.49 9.82 -13.93
CA LEU A 151 17.16 10.23 -12.56
C LEU A 151 17.15 8.98 -11.66
N ALA A 152 18.21 8.80 -10.86
CA ALA A 152 18.27 7.82 -9.80
C ALA A 152 17.47 8.29 -8.57
N ALA A 153 16.20 7.90 -8.54
CA ALA A 153 15.18 8.34 -7.61
C ALA A 153 14.89 7.32 -6.50
N GLY A 154 15.88 6.50 -6.11
CA GLY A 154 15.75 5.56 -5.01
C GLY A 154 15.22 6.25 -3.74
N GLY A 155 14.02 5.84 -3.30
CA GLY A 155 13.31 6.41 -2.15
C GLY A 155 12.27 7.49 -2.48
N MET A 156 12.01 7.78 -3.77
CA MET A 156 11.00 8.75 -4.18
C MET A 156 9.59 8.22 -4.03
N ASP A 157 8.80 8.84 -3.17
CA ASP A 157 7.34 8.73 -3.19
C ASP A 157 6.76 9.86 -4.04
N PRO A 158 6.21 9.59 -5.25
CA PRO A 158 5.72 10.64 -6.11
C PRO A 158 4.44 11.31 -5.59
N ASP A 159 3.75 10.75 -4.60
CA ASP A 159 2.63 11.43 -3.93
C ASP A 159 3.10 12.49 -2.92
N LEU A 160 4.38 12.47 -2.53
CA LEU A 160 5.00 13.51 -1.69
C LEU A 160 5.59 14.67 -2.50
N LEU A 161 5.73 14.50 -3.82
CA LEU A 161 6.15 15.58 -4.72
C LEU A 161 5.09 16.67 -4.80
N SER A 162 5.53 17.91 -5.01
CA SER A 162 4.58 18.97 -5.33
C SER A 162 3.89 18.69 -6.67
N PRO A 163 2.61 19.10 -6.83
CA PRO A 163 1.84 18.83 -8.06
C PRO A 163 2.54 19.24 -9.36
N ALA A 164 3.33 20.32 -9.35
CA ALA A 164 4.11 20.75 -10.51
C ALA A 164 5.27 19.80 -10.82
N ALA A 165 6.03 19.35 -9.82
CA ALA A 165 7.11 18.38 -9.99
C ALA A 165 6.56 17.03 -10.49
N ASP A 166 5.51 16.49 -9.86
CA ASP A 166 4.86 15.24 -10.28
C ASP A 166 4.36 15.32 -11.74
N ASN A 167 3.71 16.43 -12.11
CA ASN A 167 3.22 16.62 -13.48
C ASN A 167 4.37 16.70 -14.50
N ALA A 168 5.43 17.44 -14.17
CA ALA A 168 6.59 17.58 -15.03
C ALA A 168 7.32 16.24 -15.21
N LEU A 169 7.57 15.51 -14.11
CA LEU A 169 8.25 14.21 -14.13
C LEU A 169 7.55 13.22 -15.06
N ARG A 170 6.24 13.03 -14.86
CA ARG A 170 5.44 12.12 -15.70
C ARG A 170 5.38 12.53 -17.14
N ARG A 171 5.35 13.84 -17.40
CA ARG A 171 5.33 14.34 -18.76
C ARG A 171 6.65 13.98 -19.44
N MET A 172 7.78 14.22 -18.78
CA MET A 172 9.10 13.89 -19.31
C MET A 172 9.26 12.38 -19.52
N GLU A 173 8.80 11.53 -18.58
CA GLU A 173 8.81 10.07 -18.73
C GLU A 173 7.94 9.60 -19.91
N ARG A 174 6.69 10.10 -20.00
CA ARG A 174 5.77 9.74 -21.08
C ARG A 174 6.29 10.16 -22.45
N GLU A 175 6.98 11.30 -22.51
CA GLU A 175 7.65 11.80 -23.71
C GLU A 175 9.02 11.13 -23.93
N ARG A 176 9.46 10.23 -23.04
CA ARG A 176 10.76 9.53 -23.05
C ARG A 176 11.96 10.46 -23.10
N ARG A 177 11.84 11.61 -22.44
CA ARG A 177 12.88 12.63 -22.32
C ARG A 177 13.86 12.36 -21.19
N ILE A 178 13.41 11.64 -20.17
CA ILE A 178 14.21 11.19 -19.04
C ILE A 178 13.98 9.70 -18.80
N THR A 179 14.97 9.03 -18.23
CA THR A 179 14.82 7.69 -17.64
C THR A 179 14.81 7.83 -16.13
N VAL A 180 13.80 7.29 -15.45
CA VAL A 180 13.71 7.36 -13.98
C VAL A 180 13.95 5.97 -13.40
N LEU A 181 14.90 5.87 -12.46
CA LEU A 181 15.17 4.66 -11.70
C LEU A 181 14.55 4.83 -10.31
N TYR A 182 13.29 4.42 -10.15
CA TYR A 182 12.53 4.64 -8.91
C TYR A 182 13.07 3.88 -7.69
N ARG A 183 13.82 2.80 -7.92
CA ARG A 183 14.35 1.93 -6.85
C ARG A 183 15.85 1.82 -6.81
N SER A 184 16.53 2.41 -7.78
CA SER A 184 17.97 2.32 -7.87
C SER A 184 18.56 3.69 -7.54
N VAL A 185 19.51 3.65 -6.62
CA VAL A 185 20.42 4.74 -6.30
C VAL A 185 21.82 4.13 -6.34
N PRO A 186 22.83 4.82 -6.87
CA PRO A 186 24.18 4.29 -6.81
C PRO A 186 24.61 4.13 -5.35
N ASP A 187 25.18 2.97 -5.01
CA ASP A 187 25.80 2.74 -3.71
C ASP A 187 27.29 3.09 -3.71
N GLU A 188 27.89 3.22 -4.89
CA GLU A 188 29.25 3.71 -5.09
C GLU A 188 29.35 4.52 -6.39
N ILE A 189 30.18 5.56 -6.39
CA ILE A 189 30.59 6.29 -7.60
C ILE A 189 32.11 6.37 -7.58
N ASP A 190 32.76 5.98 -8.68
CA ASP A 190 34.23 5.98 -8.82
C ASP A 190 34.68 6.71 -10.09
N ASP A 191 35.97 7.05 -10.15
CA ASP A 191 36.61 7.58 -11.35
C ASP A 191 37.16 6.43 -12.21
N VAL A 192 36.55 6.24 -13.38
CA VAL A 192 37.03 5.29 -14.39
C VAL A 192 37.40 6.06 -15.64
N ASP A 193 38.70 6.15 -15.92
CA ASP A 193 39.28 6.84 -17.08
C ASP A 193 38.89 8.34 -17.18
N GLY A 194 38.72 9.02 -16.05
CA GLY A 194 38.38 10.44 -15.96
C GLY A 194 36.87 10.72 -16.06
N LEU A 195 36.03 9.69 -15.98
CA LEU A 195 34.57 9.78 -16.05
C LEU A 195 33.93 9.10 -14.84
N PRO A 196 32.82 9.65 -14.31
CA PRO A 196 32.09 9.05 -13.21
C PRO A 196 31.43 7.73 -13.62
N MET A 197 31.80 6.64 -12.93
CA MET A 197 31.14 5.35 -13.01
C MET A 197 30.21 5.19 -11.80
N ALA A 198 28.91 5.00 -12.05
CA ALA A 198 27.93 4.72 -11.01
C ALA A 198 27.67 3.22 -10.92
N TYR A 199 27.94 2.65 -9.74
CA TYR A 199 27.66 1.26 -9.45
C TYR A 199 26.32 1.13 -8.75
N PHE A 200 25.49 0.20 -9.23
CA PHE A 200 24.16 -0.03 -8.69
C PHE A 200 24.07 -1.45 -8.13
N ASN A 201 23.84 -1.57 -6.82
CA ASN A 201 23.57 -2.86 -6.17
C ASN A 201 22.14 -3.38 -6.39
N ASP A 202 21.63 -3.24 -7.61
CA ASP A 202 20.37 -3.81 -8.10
C ASP A 202 20.66 -4.68 -9.32
N ARG A 203 20.21 -5.94 -9.30
CA ARG A 203 20.43 -6.89 -10.41
C ARG A 203 19.81 -6.45 -11.74
N ARG A 204 18.91 -5.46 -11.72
CA ARG A 204 18.18 -4.96 -12.90
C ARG A 204 18.83 -3.74 -13.53
N THR A 205 19.60 -2.98 -12.75
CA THR A 205 20.24 -1.75 -13.19
C THR A 205 21.72 -2.03 -13.38
N PRO A 206 22.23 -2.08 -14.62
CA PRO A 206 23.65 -2.27 -14.85
C PRO A 206 24.44 -1.09 -14.27
N ASP A 207 25.71 -1.32 -13.97
CA ASP A 207 26.65 -0.23 -13.70
C ASP A 207 26.82 0.60 -14.97
N LEU A 208 26.75 1.92 -14.82
CA LEU A 208 26.71 2.86 -15.94
C LEU A 208 27.72 3.98 -15.74
N GLN A 209 28.48 4.26 -16.80
CA GLN A 209 29.34 5.43 -16.86
C GLN A 209 28.55 6.61 -17.41
N PHE A 210 28.76 7.79 -16.82
CA PHE A 210 28.09 9.02 -17.21
C PHE A 210 29.12 10.09 -17.58
N ASP A 211 28.67 11.07 -18.35
CA ASP A 211 29.43 12.29 -18.65
C ASP A 211 29.52 13.20 -17.42
N ASP A 212 28.41 13.32 -16.68
CA ASP A 212 28.29 14.09 -15.44
C ASP A 212 27.39 13.39 -14.43
N VAL A 213 27.65 13.63 -13.15
CA VAL A 213 26.77 13.25 -12.04
C VAL A 213 26.40 14.50 -11.26
N VAL A 214 25.10 14.72 -11.08
CA VAL A 214 24.55 15.80 -10.25
C VAL A 214 23.84 15.20 -9.05
N ILE A 215 24.36 15.47 -7.85
CA ILE A 215 23.75 15.04 -6.60
C ILE A 215 22.78 16.13 -6.12
N ALA A 216 21.50 15.78 -5.97
CA ALA A 216 20.47 16.67 -5.48
C ALA A 216 20.42 16.63 -3.93
N SER A 217 20.85 17.71 -3.29
CA SER A 217 20.86 17.81 -1.82
C SER A 217 19.46 18.03 -1.23
N HIS A 218 19.32 17.73 0.07
CA HIS A 218 18.13 18.12 0.81
C HIS A 218 18.08 19.63 1.05
N ARG A 219 16.88 20.19 0.98
CA ARG A 219 16.63 21.61 1.24
C ARG A 219 16.04 21.80 2.65
N ARG A 220 16.49 22.84 3.35
CA ARG A 220 15.93 23.18 4.67
C ARG A 220 14.75 24.14 4.54
N ASN A 221 14.05 24.36 5.66
CA ASN A 221 13.03 25.40 5.75
C ASN A 221 13.70 26.78 5.81
N LEU A 222 13.05 27.76 5.19
CA LEU A 222 13.40 29.17 5.32
C LEU A 222 12.91 29.70 6.67
N THR A 223 13.72 30.48 7.38
CA THR A 223 13.27 31.12 8.62
C THR A 223 12.68 32.51 8.34
N PRO A 224 11.78 33.01 9.21
CA PRO A 224 11.19 34.35 9.06
C PRO A 224 12.23 35.48 8.91
N ASP A 225 13.29 35.45 9.72
CA ASP A 225 14.33 36.48 9.73
C ASP A 225 15.09 36.57 8.40
N GLU A 226 15.26 35.46 7.68
CA GLU A 226 15.96 35.41 6.40
C GLU A 226 15.26 36.20 5.28
N ARG A 227 13.99 36.56 5.48
CA ARG A 227 13.21 37.41 4.55
C ARG A 227 12.59 38.62 5.24
N GLY A 228 13.10 39.01 6.41
CA GLY A 228 12.62 40.18 7.14
C GLY A 228 11.12 40.13 7.41
N VAL A 229 10.58 38.94 7.73
CA VAL A 229 9.17 38.77 8.10
C VAL A 229 8.99 39.26 9.53
N THR A 230 8.14 40.26 9.75
CA THR A 230 7.90 40.80 11.10
C THR A 230 7.03 39.86 11.93
N GLU A 231 7.18 39.91 13.26
CA GLU A 231 6.29 39.20 14.19
C GLU A 231 4.81 39.56 13.97
N ALA A 232 4.54 40.82 13.64
CA ALA A 232 3.20 41.29 13.33
C ALA A 232 2.64 40.64 12.05
N ALA A 233 3.48 40.41 11.03
CA ALA A 233 3.10 39.67 9.84
C ALA A 233 2.87 38.19 10.10
N LEU A 234 3.72 37.53 10.89
CA LEU A 234 3.51 36.13 11.29
C LEU A 234 2.20 35.95 12.07
N ALA A 235 1.89 36.87 12.98
CA ALA A 235 0.69 36.82 13.81
C ALA A 235 -0.62 36.87 13.01
N THR A 236 -0.61 37.28 11.74
CA THR A 236 -1.79 37.23 10.87
C THR A 236 -2.22 35.82 10.49
N GLY A 237 -1.31 34.84 10.54
CA GLY A 237 -1.55 33.49 10.01
C GLY A 237 -1.61 33.41 8.48
N ASN A 238 -1.30 34.50 7.76
CA ASN A 238 -1.39 34.58 6.30
C ASN A 238 -0.03 34.58 5.58
N VAL A 239 1.08 34.49 6.33
CA VAL A 239 2.42 34.27 5.78
C VAL A 239 2.77 32.79 5.91
N TRP A 240 2.97 32.10 4.79
CA TRP A 240 3.22 30.68 4.72
C TRP A 240 4.62 30.36 4.21
N PHE A 241 5.16 29.23 4.66
CA PHE A 241 6.49 28.75 4.30
C PHE A 241 6.41 27.35 3.68
N LEU A 242 7.05 27.16 2.54
CA LEU A 242 7.20 25.84 1.95
C LEU A 242 8.29 25.05 2.70
N GLY A 243 7.95 23.90 3.25
CA GLY A 243 8.90 23.09 4.00
C GLY A 243 8.27 21.95 4.80
N GLU A 244 9.11 21.07 5.34
CA GLU A 244 8.65 19.99 6.22
C GLU A 244 8.43 20.52 7.63
N PRO A 245 7.24 20.39 8.24
CA PRO A 245 7.01 20.84 9.60
C PRO A 245 7.90 20.10 10.60
N THR A 246 8.73 20.82 11.35
CA THR A 246 9.59 20.29 12.42
C THR A 246 9.32 21.00 13.75
N ASP A 247 9.87 20.45 14.84
CA ASP A 247 9.93 21.17 16.12
C ASP A 247 10.63 22.53 15.92
N GLY A 248 9.90 23.62 16.20
CA GLY A 248 10.36 25.00 15.98
C GLY A 248 10.02 25.61 14.62
N SER A 249 9.37 24.88 13.72
CA SER A 249 8.79 25.48 12.51
C SER A 249 7.65 26.44 12.85
N VAL A 250 7.47 27.47 12.02
CA VAL A 250 6.30 28.35 12.10
C VAL A 250 5.04 27.53 11.82
N ALA A 251 3.94 27.82 12.52
CA ALA A 251 2.67 27.07 12.39
C ALA A 251 2.15 27.00 10.94
N THR A 252 2.44 28.00 10.12
CA THR A 252 2.08 28.10 8.70
C THR A 252 3.18 27.53 7.78
N THR A 253 3.83 26.46 8.21
CA THR A 253 4.78 25.68 7.39
C THR A 253 4.08 24.43 6.86
N SER A 254 4.16 24.14 5.56
CA SER A 254 3.53 22.96 4.97
C SER A 254 4.34 22.39 3.80
N PRO A 255 4.34 21.05 3.61
CA PRO A 255 5.11 20.42 2.54
C PRO A 255 4.47 20.65 1.17
N GLY A 256 5.26 20.51 0.10
CA GLY A 256 4.86 20.87 -1.27
C GLY A 256 3.60 20.19 -1.80
N HIS A 257 3.37 18.94 -1.42
CA HIS A 257 2.17 18.19 -1.81
C HIS A 257 0.89 18.65 -1.09
N ARG A 258 1.00 19.42 0.01
CA ARG A 258 -0.14 19.89 0.82
C ARG A 258 -0.33 21.39 0.86
N ILE A 259 0.72 22.18 0.71
CA ILE A 259 0.72 23.60 1.04
C ILE A 259 -0.41 24.39 0.35
N GLY A 260 -0.77 24.07 -0.90
CA GLY A 260 -1.88 24.72 -1.58
C GLY A 260 -3.25 24.47 -0.92
N LEU A 261 -3.47 23.28 -0.36
CA LEU A 261 -4.69 22.93 0.39
C LEU A 261 -4.70 23.62 1.75
N ASP A 262 -3.59 23.57 2.49
CA ASP A 262 -3.51 24.15 3.83
C ASP A 262 -3.65 25.69 3.75
N MET A 263 -3.08 26.32 2.71
CA MET A 263 -3.25 27.75 2.43
C MET A 263 -4.67 28.16 2.01
N ALA A 264 -5.55 27.22 1.66
CA ALA A 264 -6.95 27.54 1.38
C ALA A 264 -7.66 28.13 2.61
N ALA A 265 -7.14 27.90 3.82
CA ALA A 265 -7.62 28.53 5.05
C ALA A 265 -7.53 30.08 5.01
N CYS A 266 -6.62 30.64 4.21
CA CYS A 266 -6.54 32.09 3.99
C CYS A 266 -7.72 32.62 3.15
N PHE A 267 -8.46 31.75 2.47
CA PHE A 267 -9.53 32.04 1.51
C PHE A 267 -10.82 31.24 1.82
N PRO A 268 -11.45 31.41 2.99
CA PRO A 268 -12.61 30.61 3.43
C PRO A 268 -13.85 30.74 2.52
N GLU A 269 -13.90 31.76 1.68
CA GLU A 269 -14.95 31.94 0.67
C GLU A 269 -14.82 31.01 -0.54
N LEU A 270 -13.67 30.34 -0.71
CA LEU A 270 -13.41 29.42 -1.82
C LEU A 270 -13.69 27.98 -1.40
N ASP A 271 -14.27 27.19 -2.32
CA ASP A 271 -14.56 25.77 -2.11
C ASP A 271 -13.30 24.91 -2.34
N PRO A 272 -12.72 24.29 -1.30
CA PRO A 272 -11.52 23.49 -1.44
C PRO A 272 -11.75 22.16 -2.17
N GLU A 273 -12.99 21.69 -2.38
CA GLU A 273 -13.25 20.45 -3.12
C GLU A 273 -12.96 20.56 -4.62
N ARG A 274 -12.93 21.78 -5.19
CA ARG A 274 -12.45 22.02 -6.57
C ARG A 274 -10.94 21.80 -6.75
N ILE A 275 -10.18 21.66 -5.66
CA ILE A 275 -8.71 21.57 -5.65
C ILE A 275 -8.21 20.18 -6.10
N GLN A 276 -9.06 19.15 -6.08
CA GLN A 276 -8.67 17.79 -6.45
C GLN A 276 -9.42 17.25 -7.67
N PRO A 277 -8.75 16.99 -8.81
CA PRO A 277 -9.35 16.15 -9.83
C PRO A 277 -9.32 14.70 -9.31
N ARG A 278 -10.49 14.21 -8.85
CA ARG A 278 -10.76 12.79 -8.47
C ARG A 278 -10.32 11.76 -9.52
N LYS A 279 -10.06 12.17 -10.77
CA LYS A 279 -9.62 11.30 -11.88
C LYS A 279 -8.10 11.18 -12.03
N THR A 280 -7.30 12.04 -11.39
CA THR A 280 -5.83 12.00 -11.50
C THR A 280 -5.17 10.99 -10.58
N ARG A 281 -5.88 10.43 -9.59
CA ARG A 281 -5.36 9.32 -8.75
C ARG A 281 -5.16 8.02 -9.54
N ARG A 282 -5.93 7.82 -10.62
CA ARG A 282 -6.03 6.54 -11.36
C ARG A 282 -4.88 6.25 -12.35
N HIS A 283 -4.01 7.21 -12.62
CA HIS A 283 -2.92 7.08 -13.61
C HIS A 283 -1.58 7.53 -13.03
N ARG A 284 -1.39 7.41 -11.69
CA ARG A 284 -0.30 8.12 -11.02
C ARG A 284 1.09 7.53 -11.18
N HIS A 285 1.17 6.20 -11.31
CA HIS A 285 2.43 5.49 -11.08
C HIS A 285 2.57 4.25 -11.97
N GLU A 286 1.96 4.22 -13.17
CA GLU A 286 1.98 3.06 -14.09
C GLU A 286 3.41 2.60 -14.49
N GLY A 287 4.46 3.40 -14.28
CA GLY A 287 5.85 2.92 -14.44
C GLY A 287 6.36 2.18 -13.21
N ALA A 288 6.37 2.85 -12.06
CA ALA A 288 6.92 2.31 -10.82
C ALA A 288 6.11 1.12 -10.27
N VAL A 289 4.78 1.14 -10.41
CA VAL A 289 3.90 0.04 -9.98
C VAL A 289 4.16 -1.21 -10.82
N GLU A 290 4.36 -1.05 -12.12
CA GLU A 290 4.61 -2.14 -13.05
C GLU A 290 5.95 -2.79 -12.74
N GLU A 291 7.01 -2.01 -12.51
CA GLU A 291 8.28 -2.54 -12.03
C GLU A 291 8.13 -3.27 -10.68
N LEU A 292 7.26 -2.78 -9.77
CA LEU A 292 7.03 -3.36 -8.44
C LEU A 292 6.34 -4.72 -8.55
N ARG A 293 5.38 -4.81 -9.46
CA ARG A 293 4.71 -6.07 -9.82
C ARG A 293 5.70 -7.05 -10.47
N GLU A 294 6.52 -6.60 -11.42
CA GLU A 294 7.53 -7.44 -12.06
C GLU A 294 8.64 -7.91 -11.10
N GLU A 295 8.93 -7.15 -10.04
CA GLU A 295 9.86 -7.59 -8.99
C GLU A 295 9.27 -8.60 -8.04
N HIS A 296 8.10 -8.28 -7.50
CA HIS A 296 7.61 -8.99 -6.34
C HIS A 296 6.59 -10.06 -6.67
N TYR A 297 5.91 -10.01 -7.82
CA TYR A 297 4.84 -10.95 -8.13
C TYR A 297 5.32 -12.09 -9.02
N ASN A 298 5.15 -13.29 -8.51
CA ASN A 298 5.65 -14.55 -9.08
C ASN A 298 4.52 -15.55 -9.36
N ALA A 299 3.28 -15.07 -9.40
CA ALA A 299 2.11 -15.87 -9.69
C ALA A 299 1.02 -15.03 -10.39
N THR A 300 0.10 -15.74 -11.04
CA THR A 300 -1.06 -15.17 -11.74
C THR A 300 -2.34 -15.65 -11.09
N ILE A 301 -3.30 -14.74 -10.92
CA ILE A 301 -4.67 -15.11 -10.54
C ILE A 301 -5.36 -15.69 -11.77
N THR A 302 -5.79 -16.95 -11.70
CA THR A 302 -6.43 -17.67 -12.82
C THR A 302 -7.94 -17.74 -12.67
N HIS A 303 -8.42 -17.75 -11.42
CA HIS A 303 -9.84 -17.70 -11.08
C HIS A 303 -10.05 -16.73 -9.93
N PHE A 304 -11.09 -15.92 -10.03
CA PHE A 304 -11.54 -15.05 -8.95
C PHE A 304 -13.05 -14.96 -9.07
N GLU A 305 -13.74 -15.71 -8.21
CA GLU A 305 -15.18 -15.73 -8.16
C GLU A 305 -15.65 -15.19 -6.82
N PRO A 306 -16.37 -14.04 -6.81
CA PRO A 306 -17.06 -13.62 -5.61
C PRO A 306 -18.24 -14.56 -5.40
N THR A 307 -18.12 -15.46 -4.41
CA THR A 307 -19.22 -16.33 -4.00
C THR A 307 -20.31 -15.51 -3.30
N HIS A 308 -19.92 -14.40 -2.64
CA HIS A 308 -20.79 -13.33 -2.13
C HIS A 308 -19.98 -12.01 -2.00
N SER A 309 -20.59 -10.89 -1.58
CA SER A 309 -19.93 -9.55 -1.59
C SER A 309 -18.57 -9.54 -0.88
N ASP A 310 -18.41 -10.38 0.15
CA ASP A 310 -17.25 -10.36 1.04
C ASP A 310 -16.51 -11.71 1.07
N LEU A 311 -16.90 -12.72 0.29
CA LEU A 311 -16.27 -14.04 0.26
C LEU A 311 -15.91 -14.44 -1.17
N TRP A 312 -14.70 -14.93 -1.35
CA TRP A 312 -14.14 -15.19 -2.67
C TRP A 312 -13.42 -16.53 -2.72
N VAL A 313 -13.62 -17.24 -3.83
CA VAL A 313 -12.77 -18.35 -4.23
C VAL A 313 -11.75 -17.81 -5.23
N LEU A 314 -10.47 -17.97 -4.89
CA LEU A 314 -9.33 -17.47 -5.66
C LEU A 314 -8.45 -18.65 -6.06
N ARG A 315 -8.09 -18.76 -7.34
CA ARG A 315 -7.04 -19.68 -7.80
C ARG A 315 -5.82 -18.92 -8.28
N VAL A 316 -4.66 -19.42 -7.88
CA VAL A 316 -3.37 -18.79 -8.13
C VAL A 316 -2.41 -19.80 -8.74
N LYS A 317 -1.89 -19.46 -9.91
CA LYS A 317 -0.88 -20.23 -10.64
C LYS A 317 0.51 -19.63 -10.44
N PRO A 318 1.47 -20.33 -9.81
CA PRO A 318 2.85 -19.87 -9.76
C PRO A 318 3.48 -19.86 -11.16
N ASP A 319 4.39 -18.92 -11.42
CA ASP A 319 5.18 -18.93 -12.67
C ASP A 319 6.18 -20.08 -12.71
N HIS A 320 6.71 -20.41 -11.53
CA HIS A 320 7.79 -21.37 -11.33
C HIS A 320 7.53 -22.18 -10.06
N GLY A 321 7.94 -23.45 -10.07
CA GLY A 321 7.71 -24.38 -8.96
C GLY A 321 6.42 -25.19 -9.13
N GLY A 322 6.24 -26.16 -8.24
CA GLY A 322 5.03 -26.98 -8.20
C GLY A 322 3.98 -26.39 -7.25
N THR A 323 2.76 -26.89 -7.36
CA THR A 323 1.65 -26.61 -6.45
C THR A 323 1.39 -27.81 -5.53
N ASP A 324 2.42 -28.61 -5.25
CA ASP A 324 2.31 -29.75 -4.33
C ASP A 324 2.13 -29.24 -2.89
N TYR A 325 1.12 -29.77 -2.20
CA TYR A 325 0.89 -29.52 -0.78
C TYR A 325 0.29 -30.77 -0.12
N THR A 326 0.39 -30.84 1.20
CA THR A 326 -0.37 -31.80 2.01
C THR A 326 -1.70 -31.18 2.42
N PRO A 327 -2.85 -31.86 2.25
CA PRO A 327 -4.15 -31.36 2.71
C PRO A 327 -4.11 -30.77 4.12
N GLY A 328 -4.57 -29.52 4.21
CA GLY A 328 -4.57 -28.73 5.44
C GLY A 328 -3.37 -27.82 5.67
N GLN A 329 -2.41 -27.79 4.75
CA GLN A 329 -1.37 -26.77 4.72
C GLN A 329 -1.90 -25.42 4.21
N TYR A 330 -1.12 -24.37 4.49
CA TYR A 330 -1.35 -23.01 4.03
C TYR A 330 -0.19 -22.51 3.17
N ALA A 331 -0.46 -21.50 2.36
CA ALA A 331 0.53 -20.72 1.62
C ALA A 331 0.43 -19.24 1.97
N THR A 332 1.46 -18.47 1.64
CA THR A 332 1.45 -17.02 1.83
C THR A 332 1.03 -16.34 0.53
N LEU A 333 0.01 -15.50 0.57
CA LEU A 333 -0.32 -14.58 -0.53
C LEU A 333 0.13 -13.16 -0.17
N GLY A 334 0.41 -12.35 -1.20
CA GLY A 334 0.80 -10.96 -0.98
C GLY A 334 0.52 -10.02 -2.13
N LEU A 335 0.31 -8.76 -1.76
CA LEU A 335 0.19 -7.60 -2.65
C LEU A 335 1.03 -6.46 -2.07
N GLY A 336 1.38 -5.49 -2.88
CA GLY A 336 2.17 -4.35 -2.44
C GLY A 336 1.31 -3.28 -1.79
N TYR A 337 1.90 -2.46 -0.93
CA TYR A 337 1.22 -1.25 -0.45
C TYR A 337 0.90 -0.27 -1.60
N TRP A 338 1.65 -0.37 -2.71
CA TRP A 338 1.41 0.36 -3.95
C TRP A 338 0.14 -0.03 -4.72
N GLU A 339 -0.51 -1.14 -4.35
CA GLU A 339 -1.78 -1.55 -4.96
C GLU A 339 -2.94 -0.73 -4.38
N GLU A 340 -3.89 -0.38 -5.24
CA GLU A 340 -5.11 0.32 -4.84
C GLU A 340 -5.96 -0.53 -3.88
N ARG A 341 -6.77 0.14 -3.06
CA ARG A 341 -7.73 -0.47 -2.12
C ARG A 341 -9.15 -0.16 -2.55
N VAL A 342 -10.09 -1.07 -2.29
CA VAL A 342 -11.52 -0.88 -2.56
C VAL A 342 -12.21 0.08 -1.56
N ASP A 343 -11.59 0.31 -0.41
CA ASP A 343 -12.11 1.16 0.67
C ASP A 343 -11.42 2.54 0.73
N ASP A 344 -12.03 3.46 1.48
CA ASP A 344 -11.50 4.81 1.72
C ASP A 344 -10.61 4.87 2.98
N ALA A 345 -10.15 3.72 3.50
CA ALA A 345 -9.33 3.67 4.71
C ALA A 345 -7.92 4.22 4.44
N ILE A 346 -7.39 5.00 5.39
CA ILE A 346 -6.05 5.56 5.31
C ILE A 346 -5.07 4.58 5.94
N ASP A 347 -4.14 4.03 5.16
CA ASP A 347 -3.05 3.21 5.70
C ASP A 347 -2.10 4.09 6.55
N PRO A 348 -1.93 3.81 7.85
CA PRO A 348 -0.98 4.55 8.68
C PRO A 348 0.45 4.34 8.18
N ASN A 349 1.27 5.39 8.13
CA ASN A 349 2.67 5.31 7.71
C ASN A 349 2.85 4.67 6.32
N LEU A 350 1.94 4.97 5.38
CA LEU A 350 2.01 4.44 4.01
C LEU A 350 3.32 4.83 3.31
N GLY A 351 3.80 6.07 3.49
CA GLY A 351 5.06 6.53 2.87
C GLY A 351 6.26 5.62 3.19
N ASP A 352 6.45 5.24 4.46
CA ASP A 352 7.55 4.36 4.90
C ASP A 352 7.43 2.90 4.42
N ARG A 353 6.24 2.53 3.93
CA ARG A 353 5.89 1.16 3.59
C ARG A 353 5.46 0.99 2.14
N TRP A 354 5.40 2.06 1.34
CA TRP A 354 4.85 2.05 -0.01
C TRP A 354 5.49 0.97 -0.88
N PHE A 355 6.82 0.86 -0.84
CA PHE A 355 7.60 -0.15 -1.58
C PHE A 355 7.58 -1.56 -0.98
N LYS A 356 6.89 -1.78 0.14
CA LYS A 356 6.89 -3.07 0.85
C LYS A 356 5.77 -3.96 0.36
N LEU A 357 6.01 -5.27 0.48
CA LEU A 357 5.03 -6.30 0.18
C LEU A 357 4.24 -6.66 1.45
N ILE A 358 2.92 -6.57 1.38
CA ILE A 358 1.99 -7.10 2.37
C ILE A 358 1.90 -8.61 2.15
N ARG A 359 2.06 -9.39 3.22
CA ARG A 359 2.00 -10.85 3.18
C ARG A 359 1.08 -11.38 4.27
N ARG A 360 0.19 -12.31 3.92
CA ARG A 360 -0.66 -13.03 4.88
C ARG A 360 -0.76 -14.50 4.50
N SER A 361 -0.91 -15.34 5.51
CA SER A 361 -1.10 -16.78 5.34
C SER A 361 -2.57 -17.09 5.07
N TYR A 362 -2.82 -18.00 4.13
CA TYR A 362 -4.14 -18.51 3.80
C TYR A 362 -4.06 -20.03 3.64
N SER A 363 -4.92 -20.76 4.35
CA SER A 363 -5.06 -22.20 4.19
C SER A 363 -5.40 -22.51 2.72
N ILE A 364 -4.70 -23.50 2.16
CA ILE A 364 -4.97 -23.97 0.81
C ILE A 364 -6.28 -24.74 0.85
N SER A 365 -7.20 -24.36 -0.04
CA SER A 365 -8.47 -25.04 -0.24
C SER A 365 -8.40 -25.97 -1.44
N SER A 366 -9.54 -26.57 -1.78
CA SER A 366 -9.67 -27.51 -2.88
C SER A 366 -11.02 -27.33 -3.53
N ARG A 367 -11.04 -27.39 -4.87
CA ARG A 367 -12.28 -27.34 -5.65
C ARG A 367 -13.15 -28.57 -5.41
N VAL A 368 -12.62 -29.59 -4.72
CA VAL A 368 -13.20 -30.89 -4.35
C VAL A 368 -13.55 -31.76 -5.56
N LEU A 369 -14.31 -31.23 -6.51
CA LEU A 369 -14.73 -31.85 -7.75
C LEU A 369 -14.08 -31.15 -8.95
N ASP A 370 -13.62 -31.93 -9.93
CA ASP A 370 -13.15 -31.42 -11.21
C ASP A 370 -14.32 -31.06 -12.14
N ASP A 371 -14.01 -30.54 -13.34
CA ASP A 371 -15.01 -30.09 -14.32
C ASP A 371 -15.88 -31.25 -14.87
N HIS A 372 -15.46 -32.50 -14.65
CA HIS A 372 -16.22 -33.70 -15.00
C HIS A 372 -17.00 -34.25 -13.79
N GLY A 373 -16.87 -33.58 -12.64
CA GLY A 373 -17.49 -33.93 -11.39
C GLY A 373 -16.80 -35.08 -10.67
N TYR A 374 -15.55 -35.42 -10.92
CA TYR A 374 -14.81 -36.43 -10.12
C TYR A 374 -14.03 -35.77 -8.98
N LEU A 375 -13.76 -36.52 -7.91
CA LEU A 375 -12.90 -36.04 -6.83
C LEU A 375 -11.51 -35.67 -7.38
N VAL A 376 -11.06 -34.45 -7.11
CA VAL A 376 -9.84 -33.88 -7.68
C VAL A 376 -8.60 -34.64 -7.23
N ASP A 377 -7.67 -34.86 -8.15
CA ASP A 377 -6.31 -35.29 -7.80
C ASP A 377 -5.43 -34.08 -7.59
N GLU A 378 -5.01 -33.83 -6.35
CA GLU A 378 -4.22 -32.64 -6.01
C GLU A 378 -2.79 -32.71 -6.59
N GLY A 379 -2.25 -33.93 -6.78
CA GLY A 379 -0.87 -34.17 -7.25
C GLY A 379 -0.62 -33.90 -8.74
N GLY A 380 -1.44 -33.08 -9.39
CA GLY A 380 -1.31 -32.75 -10.81
C GLY A 380 -1.98 -31.43 -11.20
N LEU A 381 -2.39 -30.62 -10.22
CA LEU A 381 -2.87 -29.27 -10.47
C LEU A 381 -1.68 -28.36 -10.80
N ASP A 382 -1.95 -27.28 -11.51
CA ASP A 382 -0.99 -26.18 -11.76
C ASP A 382 -1.39 -24.91 -11.00
N GLU A 383 -2.39 -25.00 -10.12
CA GLU A 383 -2.98 -23.89 -9.38
C GLU A 383 -3.23 -24.27 -7.92
N LEU A 384 -3.11 -23.31 -7.01
CA LEU A 384 -3.57 -23.40 -5.63
C LEU A 384 -4.89 -22.64 -5.47
N GLU A 385 -5.88 -23.25 -4.82
CA GLU A 385 -7.15 -22.61 -4.50
C GLU A 385 -7.15 -22.06 -3.07
N PHE A 386 -7.79 -20.91 -2.87
CA PHE A 386 -7.94 -20.25 -1.59
C PHE A 386 -9.39 -19.80 -1.42
N TYR A 387 -9.89 -19.87 -0.18
CA TYR A 387 -11.18 -19.33 0.20
C TYR A 387 -10.98 -18.18 1.18
N ILE A 388 -11.25 -16.95 0.73
CA ILE A 388 -10.82 -15.72 1.38
C ILE A 388 -12.03 -14.85 1.70
N VAL A 389 -11.97 -14.15 2.83
CA VAL A 389 -12.96 -13.16 3.25
C VAL A 389 -12.38 -11.75 3.13
N LEU A 390 -13.15 -10.81 2.59
CA LEU A 390 -12.91 -9.37 2.69
C LEU A 390 -13.11 -8.95 4.13
N VAL A 391 -12.06 -8.37 4.73
CA VAL A 391 -12.14 -7.83 6.08
C VAL A 391 -12.38 -6.33 5.95
N PRO A 392 -13.54 -5.80 6.39
CA PRO A 392 -13.77 -4.36 6.37
C PRO A 392 -12.91 -3.68 7.45
N PRO A 393 -12.49 -2.42 7.21
CA PRO A 393 -11.77 -1.64 8.21
C PRO A 393 -12.67 -1.31 9.42
N THR A 394 -12.07 -1.29 10.60
CA THR A 394 -12.65 -0.81 11.87
C THR A 394 -11.76 0.28 12.45
N GLU A 395 -12.24 1.00 13.48
CA GLU A 395 -11.43 2.03 14.16
C GLU A 395 -10.10 1.46 14.71
N ASP A 396 -10.12 0.21 15.17
CA ASP A 396 -8.97 -0.45 15.79
C ASP A 396 -8.13 -1.29 14.81
N ASN A 397 -8.60 -1.54 13.59
CA ASN A 397 -7.93 -2.42 12.64
C ASN A 397 -8.19 -2.01 11.19
N ILE A 398 -7.11 -1.77 10.44
CA ILE A 398 -7.14 -1.46 9.01
C ILE A 398 -6.50 -2.62 8.25
N PRO A 399 -7.30 -3.56 7.69
CA PRO A 399 -6.78 -4.73 6.98
C PRO A 399 -5.99 -4.32 5.75
N GLU A 400 -4.74 -4.77 5.64
CA GLU A 400 -3.83 -4.27 4.60
C GLU A 400 -4.05 -4.95 3.24
N LEU A 401 -4.32 -6.26 3.26
CA LEU A 401 -4.27 -7.11 2.07
C LEU A 401 -5.63 -7.29 1.38
N THR A 402 -6.67 -7.72 2.10
CA THR A 402 -7.93 -8.13 1.47
C THR A 402 -8.65 -6.98 0.75
N PRO A 403 -8.63 -5.71 1.22
CA PRO A 403 -9.22 -4.61 0.46
C PRO A 403 -8.49 -4.29 -0.85
N ARG A 404 -7.21 -4.63 -0.96
CA ARG A 404 -6.45 -4.54 -2.23
C ARG A 404 -6.74 -5.72 -3.14
N LEU A 405 -6.82 -6.90 -2.55
CA LEU A 405 -7.15 -8.13 -3.27
C LEU A 405 -8.55 -8.06 -3.90
N ALA A 406 -9.50 -7.36 -3.26
CA ALA A 406 -10.86 -7.13 -3.77
C ALA A 406 -10.91 -6.47 -5.17
N LEU A 407 -9.87 -5.72 -5.54
CA LEU A 407 -9.80 -5.03 -6.83
C LEU A 407 -9.16 -5.89 -7.93
N LYS A 408 -8.56 -7.03 -7.56
CA LYS A 408 -7.90 -7.92 -8.51
C LYS A 408 -8.89 -8.72 -9.34
N ARG A 409 -8.42 -9.20 -10.49
CA ARG A 409 -9.18 -9.97 -11.49
C ARG A 409 -8.34 -11.13 -12.02
N PRO A 410 -8.99 -12.14 -12.65
CA PRO A 410 -8.26 -13.13 -13.42
C PRO A 410 -7.34 -12.46 -14.46
N GLY A 411 -6.09 -12.92 -14.53
CA GLY A 411 -5.00 -12.33 -15.32
C GLY A 411 -4.08 -11.41 -14.52
N ASP A 412 -4.52 -10.88 -13.37
CA ASP A 412 -3.68 -10.03 -12.54
C ASP A 412 -2.58 -10.82 -11.83
N ARG A 413 -1.49 -10.10 -11.55
CA ARG A 413 -0.29 -10.62 -10.89
C ARG A 413 -0.42 -10.53 -9.37
N ILE A 414 0.13 -11.51 -8.66
CA ILE A 414 0.14 -11.60 -7.19
C ILE A 414 1.43 -12.26 -6.69
N TYR A 415 1.83 -12.00 -5.44
CA TYR A 415 2.88 -12.76 -4.78
C TYR A 415 2.31 -14.05 -4.17
N LEU A 416 2.97 -15.17 -4.43
CA LEU A 416 2.79 -16.46 -3.78
C LEU A 416 4.11 -16.88 -3.10
N GLY A 417 4.04 -17.16 -1.80
CA GLY A 417 5.19 -17.59 -1.02
C GLY A 417 5.76 -18.92 -1.53
N PRO A 418 7.10 -19.08 -1.60
CA PRO A 418 7.74 -20.25 -2.21
C PRO A 418 7.62 -21.53 -1.37
N LYS A 419 7.03 -21.47 -0.17
CA LYS A 419 6.89 -22.59 0.74
C LYS A 419 5.44 -22.72 1.20
N VAL A 420 4.91 -23.92 1.06
CA VAL A 420 3.73 -24.36 1.80
C VAL A 420 4.15 -24.81 3.20
N ALA A 421 3.33 -24.51 4.20
CA ALA A 421 3.61 -24.80 5.59
C ALA A 421 2.34 -25.22 6.33
N GLY A 422 2.50 -25.82 7.51
CA GLY A 422 1.38 -26.28 8.33
C GLY A 422 1.56 -27.71 8.81
N ARG A 423 0.99 -28.01 9.97
CA ARG A 423 0.97 -29.35 10.59
C ARG A 423 -0.44 -29.90 10.77
N TYR A 424 -1.43 -29.08 10.45
CA TYR A 424 -2.83 -29.42 10.48
C TYR A 424 -3.12 -30.32 9.27
N THR A 425 -2.80 -31.61 9.39
CA THR A 425 -2.81 -32.58 8.27
C THR A 425 -3.46 -33.88 8.72
N LEU A 426 -3.74 -34.77 7.75
CA LEU A 426 -4.39 -36.06 8.00
C LEU A 426 -3.45 -37.18 8.49
N ASP A 427 -2.19 -36.88 8.81
CA ASP A 427 -1.18 -37.87 9.21
C ASP A 427 -1.60 -38.75 10.40
N SER A 428 -2.47 -38.23 11.27
CA SER A 428 -3.02 -38.97 12.42
C SER A 428 -4.06 -40.03 12.02
N ILE A 429 -4.65 -39.92 10.83
CA ILE A 429 -5.74 -40.79 10.36
C ILE A 429 -5.17 -42.05 9.73
N THR A 430 -4.97 -43.07 10.57
CA THR A 430 -4.44 -44.37 10.15
C THR A 430 -5.52 -45.44 9.97
N ASN A 431 -6.70 -45.25 10.56
CA ASN A 431 -7.82 -46.19 10.49
C ASN A 431 -8.87 -45.71 9.47
N PRO A 432 -9.05 -46.39 8.33
CA PRO A 432 -10.04 -46.00 7.32
C PRO A 432 -11.50 -46.21 7.74
N ALA A 433 -11.75 -46.89 8.87
CA ALA A 433 -13.07 -47.05 9.47
C ALA A 433 -13.34 -46.11 10.65
N GLY A 434 -12.37 -45.28 11.05
CA GLY A 434 -12.52 -44.31 12.14
C GLY A 434 -13.45 -43.16 11.77
N THR A 435 -13.94 -42.42 12.75
CA THR A 435 -14.78 -41.24 12.53
C THR A 435 -13.91 -40.00 12.36
N VAL A 436 -14.19 -39.16 11.37
CA VAL A 436 -13.51 -37.87 11.17
C VAL A 436 -14.52 -36.73 11.19
N MET A 437 -14.32 -35.78 12.10
CA MET A 437 -15.17 -34.61 12.26
C MET A 437 -14.42 -33.35 11.82
N PHE A 438 -14.99 -32.57 10.91
CA PHE A 438 -14.50 -31.29 10.44
C PHE A 438 -15.44 -30.18 10.93
N PHE A 439 -14.91 -29.29 11.77
CA PHE A 439 -15.66 -28.22 12.42
C PHE A 439 -15.07 -26.86 12.02
N SER A 440 -15.83 -26.05 11.29
CA SER A 440 -15.31 -24.80 10.76
C SER A 440 -16.24 -23.61 11.01
N THR A 441 -15.65 -22.42 11.00
CA THR A 441 -16.39 -21.15 10.97
C THR A 441 -15.93 -20.29 9.80
N GLY A 442 -16.87 -19.82 8.97
CA GLY A 442 -16.56 -19.01 7.78
C GLY A 442 -15.53 -19.68 6.87
N THR A 443 -14.47 -18.96 6.52
CA THR A 443 -13.39 -19.47 5.66
C THR A 443 -12.57 -20.61 6.28
N GLY A 444 -12.77 -20.95 7.57
CA GLY A 444 -12.14 -22.11 8.21
C GLY A 444 -12.47 -23.46 7.55
N GLU A 445 -13.45 -23.50 6.65
CA GLU A 445 -13.76 -24.66 5.80
C GLU A 445 -12.65 -24.93 4.77
N ALA A 446 -11.85 -23.92 4.42
CA ALA A 446 -10.83 -23.99 3.37
C ALA A 446 -9.93 -25.24 3.45
N PRO A 447 -9.20 -25.51 4.55
CA PRO A 447 -8.32 -26.68 4.64
C PRO A 447 -9.09 -28.01 4.62
N HIS A 448 -10.34 -28.02 5.08
CA HIS A 448 -11.15 -29.24 5.18
C HIS A 448 -11.54 -29.78 3.81
N ASN A 449 -11.72 -28.92 2.81
CA ASN A 449 -12.06 -29.33 1.44
C ASN A 449 -11.02 -30.29 0.85
N ALA A 450 -9.73 -29.97 0.99
CA ALA A 450 -8.63 -30.83 0.56
C ALA A 450 -8.60 -32.14 1.37
N MET A 451 -8.78 -32.05 2.69
CA MET A 451 -8.76 -33.21 3.58
C MET A 451 -9.89 -34.20 3.28
N ILE A 452 -11.12 -33.71 3.10
CA ILE A 452 -12.29 -34.51 2.75
C ILE A 452 -12.05 -35.21 1.41
N THR A 453 -11.55 -34.46 0.42
CA THR A 453 -11.24 -34.99 -0.91
C THR A 453 -10.22 -36.13 -0.82
N GLU A 454 -9.14 -35.94 -0.04
CA GLU A 454 -8.12 -36.97 0.16
C GLU A 454 -8.68 -38.22 0.85
N LEU A 455 -9.44 -38.07 1.93
CA LEU A 455 -10.04 -39.21 2.66
C LEU A 455 -10.94 -40.04 1.74
N LEU A 456 -11.83 -39.38 1.00
CA LEU A 456 -12.75 -40.04 0.08
C LEU A 456 -11.99 -40.74 -1.06
N ARG A 457 -10.96 -40.11 -1.63
CA ARG A 457 -10.11 -40.72 -2.67
C ARG A 457 -9.33 -41.93 -2.18
N LYS A 458 -8.83 -41.89 -0.94
CA LYS A 458 -8.08 -43.01 -0.31
C LYS A 458 -8.99 -44.15 0.17
N GLY A 459 -10.31 -44.05 -0.02
CA GLY A 459 -11.26 -45.12 0.33
C GLY A 459 -11.59 -45.19 1.82
N HIS A 460 -11.51 -44.06 2.52
CA HIS A 460 -12.03 -43.94 3.88
C HIS A 460 -13.54 -44.24 3.89
N HIS A 461 -13.96 -45.17 4.73
CA HIS A 461 -15.34 -45.68 4.79
C HIS A 461 -15.99 -45.52 6.17
N GLY A 462 -15.24 -45.03 7.16
CA GLY A 462 -15.81 -44.52 8.41
C GLY A 462 -16.57 -43.20 8.19
N PRO A 463 -17.36 -42.75 9.18
CA PRO A 463 -18.14 -41.52 9.04
C PRO A 463 -17.27 -40.28 8.93
N ILE A 464 -17.60 -39.41 7.98
CA ILE A 464 -16.99 -38.09 7.78
C ILE A 464 -18.09 -37.05 7.97
N VAL A 465 -17.95 -36.15 8.94
CA VAL A 465 -18.92 -35.08 9.21
C VAL A 465 -18.26 -33.74 8.97
N SER A 466 -18.84 -32.90 8.10
CA SER A 466 -18.44 -31.51 7.93
C SER A 466 -19.53 -30.59 8.49
N ALA A 467 -19.21 -29.86 9.56
CA ALA A 467 -20.13 -28.93 10.20
C ALA A 467 -19.56 -27.50 10.12
N VAL A 468 -20.30 -26.63 9.43
CA VAL A 468 -19.80 -25.33 8.97
C VAL A 468 -20.70 -24.23 9.50
N SER A 469 -20.18 -23.40 10.40
CA SER A 469 -20.94 -22.28 10.97
C SER A 469 -20.61 -20.97 10.28
N VAL A 470 -21.66 -20.28 9.82
CA VAL A 470 -21.55 -19.01 9.12
C VAL A 470 -22.55 -17.99 9.67
N ARG A 471 -22.46 -16.74 9.21
CA ARG A 471 -23.42 -15.71 9.60
C ARG A 471 -24.74 -15.94 8.89
N ASN A 472 -24.72 -16.06 7.56
CA ASN A 472 -25.90 -16.29 6.72
C ASN A 472 -25.64 -17.44 5.75
N SER A 473 -26.68 -18.09 5.23
CA SER A 473 -26.56 -19.23 4.30
C SER A 473 -25.82 -18.85 3.03
N ILE A 474 -25.91 -17.58 2.61
CA ILE A 474 -25.20 -17.07 1.44
C ILE A 474 -23.66 -17.08 1.60
N ASP A 475 -23.17 -17.23 2.83
CA ASP A 475 -21.74 -17.33 3.13
C ASP A 475 -21.21 -18.79 2.98
N LEU A 476 -22.07 -19.76 2.63
CA LEU A 476 -21.71 -21.17 2.43
C LEU A 476 -21.14 -21.41 1.02
N GLY A 477 -19.89 -21.00 0.80
CA GLY A 477 -19.25 -21.06 -0.52
C GLY A 477 -19.18 -22.44 -1.18
N TYR A 478 -19.22 -23.52 -0.41
CA TYR A 478 -19.11 -24.91 -0.90
C TYR A 478 -20.38 -25.75 -0.67
N GLU A 479 -21.53 -25.14 -0.34
CA GLU A 479 -22.74 -25.91 -0.01
C GLU A 479 -23.13 -26.89 -1.11
N GLU A 480 -23.22 -26.44 -2.38
CA GLU A 480 -23.61 -27.30 -3.49
C GLU A 480 -22.66 -28.50 -3.65
N THR A 481 -21.36 -28.25 -3.55
CA THR A 481 -20.31 -29.27 -3.59
C THR A 481 -20.47 -30.30 -2.48
N HIS A 482 -20.67 -29.84 -1.24
CA HIS A 482 -20.85 -30.74 -0.09
C HIS A 482 -22.16 -31.54 -0.16
N ARG A 483 -23.25 -30.95 -0.67
CA ARG A 483 -24.51 -31.67 -0.93
C ARG A 483 -24.33 -32.77 -1.98
N GLU A 484 -23.55 -32.51 -3.01
CA GLU A 484 -23.23 -33.52 -4.02
C GLU A 484 -22.36 -34.65 -3.46
N LEU A 485 -21.41 -34.34 -2.56
CA LEU A 485 -20.67 -35.37 -1.83
C LEU A 485 -21.59 -36.24 -0.96
N GLU A 486 -22.49 -35.63 -0.20
CA GLU A 486 -23.47 -36.32 0.66
C GLU A 486 -24.37 -37.27 -0.15
N ARG A 487 -24.75 -36.89 -1.37
CA ARG A 487 -25.52 -37.73 -2.28
C ARG A 487 -24.73 -38.95 -2.80
N ARG A 488 -23.41 -38.84 -2.90
CA ARG A 488 -22.52 -39.86 -3.50
C ARG A 488 -21.91 -40.80 -2.47
N HIS A 489 -21.64 -40.31 -1.27
CA HIS A 489 -20.91 -41.01 -0.23
C HIS A 489 -21.81 -41.19 0.98
N HIS A 490 -22.31 -42.41 1.19
CA HIS A 490 -23.22 -42.76 2.29
C HIS A 490 -22.62 -42.52 3.68
N ASN A 491 -21.29 -42.43 3.79
CA ASN A 491 -20.56 -42.16 5.02
C ASN A 491 -20.21 -40.67 5.20
N TYR A 492 -20.64 -39.78 4.31
CA TYR A 492 -20.39 -38.34 4.40
C TYR A 492 -21.66 -37.60 4.84
N HIS A 493 -21.51 -36.66 5.78
CA HIS A 493 -22.61 -35.86 6.33
C HIS A 493 -22.24 -34.37 6.33
N TYR A 494 -23.12 -33.52 5.81
CA TYR A 494 -22.90 -32.07 5.77
C TYR A 494 -23.92 -31.31 6.62
N LEU A 495 -23.41 -30.48 7.54
CA LEU A 495 -24.18 -29.69 8.50
C LEU A 495 -23.89 -28.19 8.34
N PRO A 496 -24.58 -27.48 7.44
CA PRO A 496 -24.50 -26.03 7.35
C PRO A 496 -25.28 -25.38 8.50
N MET A 497 -24.67 -24.38 9.14
CA MET A 497 -25.22 -23.71 10.33
C MET A 497 -25.11 -22.19 10.22
N PRO A 498 -26.05 -21.53 9.51
CA PRO A 498 -26.18 -20.08 9.54
C PRO A 498 -26.73 -19.62 10.89
N THR A 499 -26.23 -18.49 11.40
CA THR A 499 -26.46 -18.05 12.79
C THR A 499 -27.22 -16.72 12.92
N ARG A 500 -27.52 -16.05 11.80
CA ARG A 500 -28.15 -14.72 11.77
C ARG A 500 -29.41 -14.64 10.93
N GLU A 501 -29.95 -15.78 10.50
CA GLU A 501 -31.20 -15.83 9.74
C GLU A 501 -32.43 -15.93 10.66
N PRO A 502 -33.52 -15.20 10.35
CA PRO A 502 -34.72 -15.19 11.19
C PRO A 502 -35.45 -16.54 11.20
N ASP A 503 -35.40 -17.29 10.09
CA ASP A 503 -36.14 -18.54 9.91
C ASP A 503 -35.32 -19.79 10.26
N ILE A 504 -34.06 -19.62 10.67
CA ILE A 504 -33.16 -20.72 11.03
C ILE A 504 -32.79 -20.60 12.51
N ALA A 505 -32.96 -21.70 13.24
CA ALA A 505 -32.58 -21.75 14.64
C ALA A 505 -31.08 -21.48 14.80
N LYS A 506 -30.75 -20.41 15.53
CA LYS A 506 -29.37 -20.04 15.82
C LYS A 506 -28.69 -21.09 16.68
N ARG A 507 -27.77 -21.84 16.09
CA ARG A 507 -26.98 -22.90 16.76
C ARG A 507 -25.51 -22.78 16.42
N TYR A 508 -24.67 -23.21 17.36
CA TYR A 508 -23.21 -23.26 17.22
C TYR A 508 -22.71 -24.71 17.27
N ILE A 509 -21.47 -24.93 16.87
CA ILE A 509 -20.83 -26.27 16.87
C ILE A 509 -20.86 -26.90 18.28
N GLN A 510 -20.68 -26.07 19.31
CA GLN A 510 -20.78 -26.48 20.72
C GLN A 510 -22.16 -27.08 21.05
N ASP A 511 -23.24 -26.57 20.44
CA ASP A 511 -24.60 -27.06 20.68
C ASP A 511 -24.78 -28.46 20.07
N LEU A 512 -24.22 -28.71 18.88
CA LEU A 512 -24.25 -30.05 18.26
C LEU A 512 -23.64 -31.11 19.16
N ILE A 513 -22.54 -30.75 19.83
CA ILE A 513 -21.81 -31.63 20.75
C ILE A 513 -22.64 -31.85 22.02
N LYS A 514 -23.14 -30.78 22.65
CA LYS A 514 -23.92 -30.84 23.89
C LYS A 514 -25.22 -31.61 23.74
N ASP A 515 -25.94 -31.37 22.65
CA ASP A 515 -27.27 -31.95 22.40
C ASP A 515 -27.20 -33.36 21.77
N GLY A 516 -26.00 -33.80 21.35
CA GLY A 516 -25.78 -35.14 20.81
C GLY A 516 -26.37 -35.36 19.42
N ASP A 517 -26.39 -34.33 18.58
CA ASP A 517 -27.08 -34.38 17.28
C ASP A 517 -26.51 -35.40 16.30
N PHE A 518 -25.21 -35.70 16.42
CA PHE A 518 -24.52 -36.69 15.61
C PHE A 518 -25.14 -38.09 15.76
N ALA A 519 -25.78 -38.40 16.90
CA ALA A 519 -26.44 -39.69 17.08
C ALA A 519 -27.58 -39.92 16.07
N ARG A 520 -28.24 -38.85 15.61
CA ARG A 520 -29.35 -38.93 14.64
C ARG A 520 -28.90 -39.37 13.25
N MET A 521 -27.63 -39.14 12.92
CA MET A 521 -26.98 -39.63 11.69
C MET A 521 -26.21 -40.94 11.90
N GLY A 522 -26.35 -41.58 13.08
CA GLY A 522 -25.64 -42.82 13.40
C GLY A 522 -24.16 -42.61 13.72
N VAL A 523 -23.74 -41.38 14.03
CA VAL A 523 -22.35 -41.03 14.36
C VAL A 523 -22.20 -40.85 15.87
N SER A 524 -21.17 -41.48 16.45
CA SER A 524 -20.81 -41.35 17.85
C SER A 524 -19.42 -40.73 17.99
N LEU A 525 -19.28 -39.78 18.92
CA LEU A 525 -17.99 -39.22 19.31
C LEU A 525 -17.33 -40.16 20.33
N ASP A 526 -16.40 -40.97 19.86
CA ASP A 526 -15.62 -41.90 20.68
C ASP A 526 -14.12 -41.54 20.60
N PRO A 527 -13.48 -41.14 21.71
CA PRO A 527 -12.07 -40.74 21.69
C PRO A 527 -11.12 -41.86 21.23
N ALA A 528 -11.52 -43.14 21.28
CA ALA A 528 -10.69 -44.23 20.78
C ALA A 528 -10.67 -44.34 19.24
N THR A 529 -11.68 -43.80 18.56
CA THR A 529 -11.91 -44.04 17.12
C THR A 529 -12.22 -42.76 16.33
N THR A 530 -12.37 -41.62 17.00
CA THR A 530 -12.76 -40.34 16.39
C THR A 530 -11.62 -39.34 16.43
N HIS A 531 -11.38 -38.70 15.29
CA HIS A 531 -10.53 -37.51 15.19
C HIS A 531 -11.39 -36.29 14.88
N VAL A 532 -11.07 -35.16 15.52
CA VAL A 532 -11.76 -33.89 15.35
C VAL A 532 -10.79 -32.82 14.87
N PHE A 533 -11.09 -32.23 13.72
CA PHE A 533 -10.36 -31.15 13.07
C PHE A 533 -11.18 -29.86 13.20
N MET A 534 -10.63 -28.82 13.84
CA MET A 534 -11.28 -27.50 13.94
C MET A 534 -10.48 -26.38 13.29
N CYS A 535 -11.16 -25.46 12.62
CA CYS A 535 -10.50 -24.31 12.01
C CYS A 535 -11.41 -23.06 11.97
N GLY A 536 -10.83 -21.89 12.24
CA GLY A 536 -11.53 -20.59 12.18
C GLY A 536 -11.47 -19.80 13.49
N ASN A 537 -12.62 -19.33 13.98
CA ASN A 537 -12.75 -18.41 15.11
C ASN A 537 -12.17 -19.03 16.41
N PRO A 538 -11.19 -18.37 17.06
CA PRO A 538 -10.60 -18.84 18.31
C PRO A 538 -11.62 -19.11 19.43
N ALA A 539 -12.72 -18.35 19.50
CA ALA A 539 -13.78 -18.56 20.49
C ALA A 539 -14.61 -19.83 20.23
N MET A 540 -14.68 -20.31 18.99
CA MET A 540 -15.28 -21.61 18.68
C MET A 540 -14.35 -22.74 19.13
N ILE A 541 -13.05 -22.59 18.87
CA ILE A 541 -12.04 -23.61 19.19
C ILE A 541 -11.85 -23.72 20.71
N GLY A 542 -11.51 -22.60 21.38
CA GLY A 542 -11.31 -22.48 22.82
C GLY A 542 -10.13 -23.28 23.36
N ILE A 543 -8.93 -22.97 22.88
CA ILE A 543 -7.68 -23.59 23.34
C ILE A 543 -7.34 -23.12 24.77
N PRO A 544 -6.94 -24.02 25.68
CA PRO A 544 -6.48 -23.62 26.99
C PRO A 544 -5.10 -22.94 26.92
N ASP A 545 -4.82 -22.06 27.87
CA ASP A 545 -3.50 -21.44 28.00
C ASP A 545 -2.40 -22.43 28.42
N GLU A 546 -1.18 -21.94 28.62
CA GLU A 546 -0.03 -22.78 29.00
C GLU A 546 -0.23 -23.50 30.34
N ASP A 547 -1.04 -22.93 31.24
CA ASP A 547 -1.39 -23.49 32.55
C ASP A 547 -2.57 -24.47 32.48
N GLY A 548 -3.16 -24.65 31.30
CA GLY A 548 -4.29 -25.55 31.07
C GLY A 548 -5.64 -24.93 31.40
N VAL A 549 -5.74 -23.60 31.54
CA VAL A 549 -6.98 -22.89 31.86
C VAL A 549 -7.73 -22.59 30.57
N PHE A 550 -8.98 -23.02 30.49
CA PHE A 550 -9.85 -22.73 29.35
C PHE A 550 -10.35 -21.27 29.34
N PRO A 551 -10.61 -20.69 28.15
CA PRO A 551 -11.20 -19.37 28.03
C PRO A 551 -12.57 -19.26 28.71
N ALA A 552 -12.99 -18.05 29.07
CA ALA A 552 -14.30 -17.82 29.70
C ALA A 552 -15.50 -18.21 28.80
N THR A 553 -15.33 -18.14 27.48
CA THR A 553 -16.31 -18.66 26.53
C THR A 553 -15.97 -20.11 26.21
N VAL A 554 -16.90 -21.02 26.52
CA VAL A 554 -16.73 -22.46 26.31
C VAL A 554 -16.52 -22.78 24.83
N GLY A 555 -15.35 -23.28 24.49
CA GLY A 555 -15.00 -23.75 23.15
C GLY A 555 -15.26 -25.25 22.96
N VAL A 556 -15.06 -25.72 21.73
CA VAL A 556 -15.19 -27.13 21.38
C VAL A 556 -14.13 -27.99 22.06
N VAL A 557 -12.90 -27.49 22.21
CA VAL A 557 -11.80 -28.26 22.83
C VAL A 557 -12.12 -28.63 24.27
N GLU A 558 -12.65 -27.69 25.06
CA GLU A 558 -13.09 -27.95 26.44
C GLU A 558 -14.10 -29.12 26.49
N LEU A 559 -15.14 -29.06 25.67
CA LEU A 559 -16.19 -30.09 25.61
C LEU A 559 -15.67 -31.46 25.19
N LEU A 560 -14.66 -31.51 24.30
CA LEU A 560 -14.06 -32.76 23.85
C LEU A 560 -13.12 -33.34 24.90
N VAL A 561 -12.32 -32.50 25.57
CA VAL A 561 -11.43 -32.92 26.67
C VAL A 561 -12.24 -33.51 27.83
N GLU A 562 -13.38 -32.91 28.19
CA GLU A 562 -14.31 -33.47 29.18
C GLU A 562 -14.85 -34.86 28.78
N ARG A 563 -14.85 -35.18 27.49
CA ARG A 563 -15.26 -36.48 26.93
C ARG A 563 -14.09 -37.45 26.71
N GLY A 564 -12.89 -37.10 27.17
CA GLY A 564 -11.71 -37.96 27.10
C GLY A 564 -10.91 -37.86 25.81
N PHE A 565 -11.19 -36.89 24.94
CA PHE A 565 -10.34 -36.56 23.81
C PHE A 565 -9.07 -35.83 24.27
N THR A 566 -8.01 -35.89 23.46
CA THR A 566 -6.70 -35.32 23.77
C THR A 566 -6.22 -34.36 22.70
N ILE A 567 -5.71 -33.21 23.13
CA ILE A 567 -5.15 -32.19 22.25
C ILE A 567 -3.89 -32.72 21.57
N ASP A 568 -3.88 -32.66 20.25
CA ASP A 568 -2.71 -33.01 19.46
C ASP A 568 -1.63 -31.94 19.60
N LYS A 569 -0.44 -32.36 20.08
CA LYS A 569 0.71 -31.49 20.29
C LYS A 569 1.95 -32.14 19.68
N ARG A 570 2.96 -31.32 19.36
CA ARG A 570 4.20 -31.75 18.67
C ARG A 570 4.90 -33.01 19.24
N LYS A 571 4.75 -33.30 20.54
CA LYS A 571 5.37 -34.46 21.21
C LYS A 571 4.34 -35.39 21.87
N GLN A 572 3.06 -35.10 21.69
CA GLN A 572 1.96 -35.82 22.33
C GLN A 572 0.84 -35.95 21.30
N PRO A 573 0.84 -37.05 20.53
CA PRO A 573 -0.23 -37.31 19.57
C PRO A 573 -1.59 -37.28 20.27
N GLY A 574 -2.52 -36.56 19.66
CA GLY A 574 -3.90 -36.46 20.11
C GLY A 574 -4.89 -36.69 18.98
N ASN A 575 -6.16 -36.59 19.32
CA ASN A 575 -7.28 -36.73 18.39
C ASN A 575 -8.11 -35.45 18.25
N ILE A 576 -7.64 -34.35 18.84
CA ILE A 576 -8.14 -33.00 18.64
C ILE A 576 -7.05 -32.21 17.88
N HIS A 577 -7.31 -31.88 16.63
CA HIS A 577 -6.45 -31.10 15.75
C HIS A 577 -7.07 -29.73 15.53
N TYR A 578 -6.27 -28.66 15.52
CA TYR A 578 -6.78 -27.30 15.29
C TYR A 578 -5.81 -26.38 14.55
N GLU A 579 -6.36 -25.36 13.90
CA GLU A 579 -5.64 -24.22 13.33
C GLU A 579 -6.46 -22.92 13.55
N GLU A 580 -5.85 -21.91 14.18
CA GLU A 580 -6.47 -20.60 14.43
C GLU A 580 -6.20 -19.64 13.25
N TYR A 581 -7.18 -18.81 12.91
CA TYR A 581 -7.08 -17.86 11.78
C TYR A 581 -6.55 -16.48 12.14
N TRP A 582 -6.65 -16.06 13.41
CA TRP A 582 -6.14 -14.78 13.91
C TRP A 582 -5.96 -14.77 15.43
#